data_AF-A0A926BJH5-F1
#
_entry.id   AF-A0A926BJH5-F1
#
_cell.length_a   1.000
_cell.length_b   1.000
_cell.length_c   1.000
_cell.angle_alpha   90.00
_cell.angle_beta   90.00
_cell.angle_gamma   90.00
#
_symmetry.space_group_name_H-M   'P 1'
#
loop_
_entity.id
_entity.type
_entity.pdbx_description
1 polymer ?
#
loop_
_entity_poly.entity_id
_entity_poly.type
_entity_poly.pdbx_seq_one_letter_code
_entity_poly.pdbx_strand_id
1 'polypeptide(L)'
;MFDTNEITRIVGLQSKSYTLLKWFGENVGAGGFSFTVSHGASSVGEAATEWLLRNAHSLPADSRPDENDWNEFGCLFASYLTTSFTLVEDAAPTYRSRTGCYCVFCRRLRSVSALRVRTPDKKAGGKAMEMKRLYVSGLAAEQDTPLAGDALTALLADRDLAPAVSYATYGQELIRRSRFVSQGEGVLVLWREIAWINGKLNKRFALSADAILASEKTVAAAIIAAA
;
A
#
# COMPACT_ATOMS: atom_id res chain seq x y z
N MET A 1 3.98 -18.09 -6.27
CA MET A 1 4.63 -17.99 -4.95
C MET A 1 5.54 -16.78 -4.94
N PHE A 2 5.82 -16.20 -3.79
CA PHE A 2 6.66 -15.01 -3.69
C PHE A 2 8.13 -15.31 -3.96
N ASP A 3 8.76 -14.45 -4.76
CA ASP A 3 10.20 -14.34 -4.77
C ASP A 3 10.69 -13.69 -3.46
N THR A 4 11.58 -14.36 -2.75
CA THR A 4 12.04 -13.94 -1.41
C THR A 4 12.81 -12.61 -1.46
N ASN A 5 13.58 -12.37 -2.51
CA ASN A 5 14.36 -11.14 -2.66
C ASN A 5 13.44 -9.96 -3.00
N GLU A 6 12.47 -10.17 -3.90
CA GLU A 6 11.48 -9.15 -4.26
C GLU A 6 10.67 -8.74 -3.04
N ILE A 7 10.09 -9.69 -2.29
CA ILE A 7 9.25 -9.32 -1.14
C ILE A 7 10.06 -8.63 -0.03
N THR A 8 11.30 -9.06 0.20
CA THR A 8 12.20 -8.42 1.18
C THR A 8 12.50 -6.98 0.80
N ARG A 9 12.88 -6.75 -0.47
CA ARG A 9 13.13 -5.41 -1.01
C ARG A 9 11.89 -4.54 -0.90
N ILE A 10 10.74 -5.02 -1.35
CA ILE A 10 9.48 -4.26 -1.37
C ILE A 10 9.00 -3.91 0.05
N VAL A 11 9.14 -4.81 1.04
CA VAL A 11 8.84 -4.50 2.44
C VAL A 11 9.79 -3.42 2.98
N GLY A 12 11.08 -3.47 2.61
CA GLY A 12 12.04 -2.41 2.93
C GLY A 12 11.63 -1.04 2.37
N LEU A 13 11.26 -0.98 1.09
CA LEU A 13 10.79 0.25 0.45
C LEU A 13 9.47 0.75 1.04
N GLN A 14 8.56 -0.14 1.43
CA GLN A 14 7.32 0.19 2.13
C GLN A 14 7.63 0.89 3.47
N SER A 15 8.58 0.36 4.24
CA SER A 15 8.97 0.94 5.52
C SER A 15 9.61 2.34 5.36
N LYS A 16 10.54 2.48 4.41
CA LYS A 16 11.17 3.77 4.08
C LYS A 16 10.13 4.80 3.62
N SER A 17 9.21 4.41 2.72
CA SER A 17 8.18 5.31 2.18
C SER A 17 7.13 5.71 3.21
N TYR A 18 6.79 4.82 4.15
CA TYR A 18 5.94 5.16 5.30
C TYR A 18 6.64 6.12 6.27
N THR A 19 7.95 5.95 6.48
CA THR A 19 8.75 6.88 7.28
C THR A 19 8.76 8.28 6.65
N LEU A 20 8.98 8.35 5.34
CA LEU A 20 8.88 9.61 4.60
C LEU A 20 7.49 10.26 4.75
N LEU A 21 6.42 9.47 4.65
CA LEU A 21 5.06 9.96 4.80
C LEU A 21 4.80 10.60 6.17
N LYS A 22 5.27 9.97 7.25
CA LYS A 22 5.16 10.52 8.61
C LYS A 22 5.91 11.85 8.72
N TRP A 23 7.18 11.86 8.30
CA TRP A 23 7.98 13.07 8.28
C TRP A 23 7.32 14.19 7.48
N PHE A 24 6.71 13.85 6.35
CA PHE A 24 6.02 14.81 5.50
C PHE A 24 4.79 15.42 6.21
N GLY A 25 4.01 14.60 6.92
CA GLY A 25 2.90 15.07 7.74
C GLY A 25 3.31 16.06 8.83
N GLU A 26 4.51 15.89 9.40
CA GLU A 26 5.06 16.76 10.43
C GLU A 26 5.63 18.07 9.87
N ASN A 27 6.23 18.04 8.67
CA ASN A 27 7.03 19.16 8.15
C ASN A 27 6.29 20.08 7.17
N VAL A 28 5.22 19.63 6.52
CA VAL A 28 4.51 20.49 5.54
C VAL A 28 3.73 21.62 6.21
N GLY A 29 3.25 21.40 7.44
CA GLY A 29 2.58 22.46 8.22
C GLY A 29 3.48 23.66 8.55
N ALA A 30 4.80 23.47 8.55
CA ALA A 30 5.77 24.50 8.90
C ALA A 30 6.14 25.45 7.72
N GLY A 31 5.54 25.28 6.53
CA GLY A 31 5.80 26.14 5.37
C GLY A 31 7.16 25.92 4.70
N GLY A 32 7.93 24.90 5.11
CA GLY A 32 9.28 24.62 4.62
C GLY A 32 9.37 24.06 3.19
N PHE A 33 8.24 23.67 2.57
CA PHE A 33 8.23 23.07 1.24
C PHE A 33 7.46 23.89 0.21
N SER A 34 8.16 24.36 -0.81
CA SER A 34 7.54 24.91 -2.01
C SER A 34 7.34 23.80 -3.05
N PHE A 35 6.09 23.52 -3.40
CA PHE A 35 5.77 22.58 -4.47
C PHE A 35 5.78 23.32 -5.80
N THR A 36 6.93 23.36 -6.44
CA THR A 36 7.09 23.91 -7.78
C THR A 36 7.24 22.73 -8.72
N VAL A 37 6.13 22.25 -9.30
CA VAL A 37 6.21 21.15 -10.25
C VAL A 37 5.44 21.45 -11.53
N SER A 38 6.16 21.48 -12.64
CA SER A 38 5.61 21.16 -13.95
C SER A 38 5.82 19.65 -14.13
N HIS A 39 4.73 18.90 -14.24
CA HIS A 39 4.78 17.46 -14.52
C HIS A 39 4.47 17.25 -15.99
N GLY A 40 5.39 16.57 -16.70
CA GLY A 40 5.09 15.90 -17.98
C GLY A 40 4.60 14.46 -17.79
N ALA A 41 4.46 14.01 -16.54
CA ALA A 41 4.17 12.63 -16.18
C ALA A 41 2.78 12.17 -16.67
N SER A 42 2.70 10.90 -17.06
CA SER A 42 1.48 10.25 -17.54
C SER A 42 0.65 9.65 -16.40
N SER A 43 1.26 9.40 -15.24
CA SER A 43 0.61 8.77 -14.09
C SER A 43 0.93 9.44 -12.75
N VAL A 44 0.14 9.12 -11.72
CA VAL A 44 0.34 9.60 -10.34
C VAL A 44 1.62 9.02 -9.73
N GLY A 45 1.96 7.77 -10.05
CA GLY A 45 3.21 7.14 -9.62
C GLY A 45 4.43 7.84 -10.21
N GLU A 46 4.42 8.08 -11.52
CA GLU A 46 5.49 8.83 -12.21
C GLU A 46 5.65 10.25 -11.66
N ALA A 47 4.53 10.96 -11.45
CA ALA A 47 4.57 12.30 -10.87
C ALA A 47 5.20 12.30 -9.46
N ALA A 48 4.90 11.29 -8.65
CA ALA A 48 5.51 11.14 -7.34
C ALA A 48 7.00 10.84 -7.43
N THR A 49 7.42 9.92 -8.30
CA THR A 49 8.83 9.58 -8.54
C THR A 49 9.63 10.79 -9.01
N GLU A 50 9.12 11.53 -10.00
CA GLU A 50 9.76 12.76 -10.51
C GLU A 50 9.92 13.81 -9.40
N TRP A 51 8.88 13.99 -8.57
CA TRP A 51 8.94 14.92 -7.44
C TRP A 51 9.98 14.48 -6.40
N LEU A 52 10.01 13.19 -6.05
CA LEU A 52 10.95 12.64 -5.07
C LEU A 52 12.40 12.78 -5.54
N LEU A 53 12.69 12.46 -6.79
CA LEU A 53 14.03 12.60 -7.38
C LEU A 53 14.52 14.05 -7.34
N ARG A 54 13.67 15.02 -7.73
CA ARG A 54 14.02 16.45 -7.67
C ARG A 54 14.31 16.96 -6.26
N ASN A 55 13.72 16.31 -5.25
CA ASN A 55 13.85 16.71 -3.86
C ASN A 55 14.74 15.75 -3.06
N ALA A 56 15.44 14.80 -3.70
CA ALA A 56 16.14 13.70 -3.02
C ALA A 56 17.11 14.19 -1.93
N HIS A 57 17.84 15.28 -2.18
CA HIS A 57 18.77 15.87 -1.22
C HIS A 57 18.10 16.48 0.02
N SER A 58 16.84 16.88 -0.10
CA SER A 58 16.03 17.45 0.99
C SER A 58 15.27 16.40 1.80
N LEU A 59 15.22 15.14 1.33
CA LEU A 59 14.55 14.05 2.05
C LEU A 59 15.41 13.54 3.22
N PRO A 60 14.83 13.08 4.34
CA PRO A 60 15.58 12.41 5.40
C PRO A 60 16.40 11.22 4.88
N ALA A 61 17.65 11.08 5.33
CA ALA A 61 18.57 10.06 4.82
C ALA A 61 18.06 8.62 5.03
N ASP A 62 17.42 8.36 6.18
CA ASP A 62 16.83 7.07 6.55
C ASP A 62 15.63 6.66 5.68
N SER A 63 15.04 7.62 4.97
CA SER A 63 13.84 7.45 4.16
C SER A 63 14.15 7.34 2.66
N ARG A 64 15.41 7.50 2.24
CA ARG A 64 15.80 7.45 0.83
C ARG A 64 15.91 5.99 0.33
N PRO A 65 15.30 5.65 -0.81
CA PRO A 65 15.50 4.35 -1.45
C PRO A 65 16.92 4.27 -2.06
N ASP A 66 17.29 3.08 -2.50
CA ASP A 66 18.52 2.88 -3.25
C ASP A 66 18.34 3.45 -4.69
N GLU A 67 19.44 3.67 -5.42
CA GLU A 67 19.41 4.37 -6.71
C GLU A 67 18.50 3.72 -7.76
N ASN A 68 18.31 2.41 -7.69
CA ASN A 68 17.48 1.66 -8.64
C ASN A 68 16.01 1.54 -8.21
N ASP A 69 15.65 1.99 -7.00
CA ASP A 69 14.34 1.74 -6.38
C ASP A 69 13.41 2.95 -6.38
N TRP A 70 13.83 4.07 -6.98
CA TRP A 70 13.06 5.32 -6.96
C TRP A 70 11.65 5.19 -7.54
N ASN A 71 11.49 4.38 -8.59
CA ASN A 71 10.19 4.22 -9.23
C ASN A 71 9.19 3.51 -8.31
N GLU A 72 9.56 2.34 -7.79
CA GLU A 72 8.73 1.60 -6.84
C GLU A 72 8.49 2.38 -5.55
N PHE A 73 9.51 3.07 -5.05
CA PHE A 73 9.40 3.93 -3.89
C PHE A 73 8.39 5.06 -4.11
N GLY A 74 8.42 5.74 -5.26
CA GLY A 74 7.45 6.77 -5.63
C GLY A 74 6.04 6.24 -5.77
N CYS A 75 5.87 5.06 -6.37
CA CYS A 75 4.58 4.38 -6.46
C CYS A 75 4.02 4.01 -5.09
N LEU A 76 4.83 3.46 -4.19
CA LEU A 76 4.44 3.14 -2.81
C LEU A 76 4.05 4.41 -2.04
N PHE A 77 4.88 5.45 -2.11
CA PHE A 77 4.60 6.75 -1.47
C PHE A 77 3.27 7.34 -1.95
N ALA A 78 3.07 7.42 -3.26
CA ALA A 78 1.84 7.91 -3.87
C ALA A 78 0.63 7.06 -3.49
N SER A 79 0.80 5.74 -3.36
CA SER A 79 -0.27 4.83 -3.00
C SER A 79 -0.84 5.11 -1.61
N TYR A 80 -0.04 5.57 -0.64
CA TYR A 80 -0.57 5.96 0.68
C TYR A 80 -1.53 7.13 0.56
N LEU A 81 -1.13 8.15 -0.21
CA LEU A 81 -1.92 9.36 -0.40
C LEU A 81 -3.29 9.02 -1.00
N THR A 82 -3.40 8.02 -1.87
CA THR A 82 -4.66 7.63 -2.51
C THR A 82 -5.45 6.57 -1.73
N THR A 83 -4.77 5.65 -1.06
CA THR A 83 -5.36 4.46 -0.39
C THR A 83 -5.74 4.73 1.05
N SER A 84 -4.86 5.39 1.81
CA SER A 84 -4.99 5.50 3.27
C SER A 84 -5.61 6.81 3.71
N PHE A 85 -5.58 7.84 2.85
CA PHE A 85 -6.03 9.18 3.20
C PHE A 85 -7.10 9.71 2.24
N THR A 86 -7.98 10.55 2.79
CA THR A 86 -8.91 11.37 2.03
C THR A 86 -8.64 12.84 2.30
N LEU A 87 -8.89 13.69 1.30
CA LEU A 87 -8.81 15.13 1.45
C LEU A 87 -10.15 15.62 2.01
N VAL A 88 -10.12 16.41 3.09
CA VAL A 88 -11.31 17.11 3.58
C VAL A 88 -11.60 18.27 2.63
N GLU A 89 -12.70 18.19 1.89
CA GLU A 89 -13.02 19.13 0.80
C GLU A 89 -13.15 20.58 1.29
N ASP A 90 -13.75 20.80 2.46
CA ASP A 90 -13.95 22.13 3.05
C ASP A 90 -12.66 22.77 3.60
N ALA A 91 -11.58 21.98 3.74
CA ALA A 91 -10.28 22.45 4.23
C ALA A 91 -9.26 22.64 3.10
N ALA A 92 -9.64 22.37 1.85
CA ALA A 92 -8.75 22.61 0.72
C ALA A 92 -8.71 24.12 0.43
N PRO A 93 -7.59 24.82 0.68
CA PRO A 93 -7.44 26.18 0.19
C PRO A 93 -7.72 26.17 -1.31
N THR A 94 -8.38 27.22 -1.83
CA THR A 94 -8.63 27.38 -3.27
C THR A 94 -7.33 27.15 -4.02
N TYR A 95 -7.20 25.96 -4.62
CA TYR A 95 -5.94 25.49 -5.17
C TYR A 95 -5.61 26.36 -6.38
N ARG A 96 -4.74 27.36 -6.18
CA ARG A 96 -4.11 28.11 -7.26
C ARG A 96 -2.73 27.53 -7.47
N SER A 97 -2.61 26.72 -8.52
CA SER A 97 -1.32 26.16 -8.91
C SER A 97 -0.42 27.30 -9.38
N ARG A 98 0.70 27.54 -8.67
CA ARG A 98 1.75 28.46 -9.15
C ARG A 98 2.44 27.94 -10.41
N THR A 99 2.39 26.63 -10.64
CA THR A 99 3.05 25.94 -11.75
C THR A 99 2.08 25.41 -12.80
N GLY A 100 0.79 25.71 -12.69
CA GLY A 100 -0.24 25.25 -13.62
C GLY A 100 -0.57 23.75 -13.56
N CYS A 101 0.11 22.93 -12.76
CA CYS A 101 -0.24 21.52 -12.61
C CYS A 101 -1.49 21.34 -11.71
N TYR A 102 -2.42 20.47 -12.10
CA TYR A 102 -3.64 20.13 -11.33
C TYR A 102 -3.79 18.62 -11.10
N CYS A 103 -2.71 17.83 -11.20
CA CYS A 103 -2.79 16.39 -11.04
C CYS A 103 -3.21 15.98 -9.60
N VAL A 104 -3.78 14.78 -9.46
CA VAL A 104 -4.25 14.26 -8.17
C VAL A 104 -3.14 14.20 -7.12
N PHE A 105 -1.91 13.89 -7.55
CA PHE A 105 -0.74 13.88 -6.67
C PHE A 105 -0.49 15.27 -6.06
N CYS A 106 -0.27 16.30 -6.90
CA CYS A 106 -0.03 17.67 -6.45
C CYS A 106 -1.13 18.20 -5.54
N ARG A 107 -2.40 17.94 -5.90
CA ARG A 107 -3.56 18.36 -5.08
C ARG A 107 -3.51 17.74 -3.68
N ARG A 108 -3.23 16.43 -3.58
CA ARG A 108 -3.15 15.74 -2.27
C ARG A 108 -1.92 16.18 -1.48
N LEU A 109 -0.78 16.32 -2.15
CA LEU A 109 0.49 16.64 -1.52
C LEU A 109 0.49 18.04 -0.90
N ARG A 110 -0.05 19.05 -1.61
CA ARG A 110 -0.19 20.41 -1.08
C ARG A 110 -1.19 20.50 0.08
N SER A 111 -2.18 19.63 0.08
CA SER A 111 -3.23 19.62 1.10
C SER A 111 -3.02 18.53 2.16
N VAL A 112 -1.76 18.14 2.42
CA VAL A 112 -1.44 17.06 3.36
C VAL A 112 -1.98 17.33 4.78
N SER A 113 -2.00 18.59 5.23
CA SER A 113 -2.57 18.98 6.53
C SER A 113 -4.09 18.77 6.63
N ALA A 114 -4.76 18.77 5.48
CA ALA A 114 -6.18 18.48 5.33
C ALA A 114 -6.45 16.99 5.05
N LEU A 115 -5.42 16.13 5.04
CA LEU A 115 -5.62 14.69 4.92
C LEU A 115 -6.17 14.11 6.22
N ARG A 116 -7.10 13.17 6.08
CA ARG A 116 -7.66 12.37 7.16
C ARG A 116 -7.54 10.91 6.80
N VAL A 117 -7.26 10.09 7.81
CA VAL A 117 -7.21 8.63 7.65
C VAL A 117 -8.60 8.15 7.21
N ARG A 118 -8.65 7.36 6.14
CA ARG A 118 -9.90 6.73 5.68
C ARG A 118 -10.38 5.68 6.68
N THR A 119 -11.69 5.59 6.84
CA THR A 119 -12.35 4.51 7.56
C THR A 119 -13.00 3.60 6.53
N PRO A 120 -12.46 2.39 6.30
CA PRO A 120 -13.06 1.45 5.38
C PRO A 120 -14.51 1.14 5.74
N ASP A 121 -15.37 1.11 4.73
CA ASP A 121 -16.77 0.74 4.85
C ASP A 121 -17.00 -0.75 4.52
N LYS A 122 -18.27 -1.18 4.50
CA LYS A 122 -18.64 -2.55 4.12
C LYS A 122 -18.20 -2.89 2.68
N LYS A 123 -18.21 -1.92 1.76
CA LYS A 123 -17.80 -2.12 0.37
C LYS A 123 -16.30 -2.36 0.28
N ALA A 124 -15.50 -1.66 1.07
CA ALA A 124 -14.07 -1.90 1.19
C ALA A 124 -13.78 -3.30 1.74
N GLY A 125 -14.56 -3.77 2.72
CA GLY A 125 -14.50 -5.16 3.21
C GLY A 125 -14.77 -6.19 2.11
N GLY A 126 -15.81 -5.96 1.29
CA GLY A 126 -16.09 -6.80 0.12
C GLY A 126 -14.95 -6.83 -0.90
N LYS A 127 -14.31 -5.69 -1.17
CA LYS A 127 -13.12 -5.61 -2.04
C LYS A 127 -11.92 -6.38 -1.49
N ALA A 128 -11.68 -6.30 -0.18
CA ALA A 128 -10.61 -7.06 0.45
C ALA A 128 -10.87 -8.57 0.37
N MET A 129 -12.12 -9.01 0.55
CA MET A 129 -12.50 -10.41 0.37
C MET A 129 -12.29 -10.86 -1.08
N GLU A 130 -12.61 -10.02 -2.06
CA GLU A 130 -12.34 -10.32 -3.48
C GLU A 130 -10.83 -10.46 -3.76
N MET A 131 -10.00 -9.57 -3.21
CA MET A 131 -8.55 -9.68 -3.30
C MET A 131 -8.03 -11.00 -2.71
N LYS A 132 -8.55 -11.42 -1.56
CA LYS A 132 -8.21 -12.72 -0.95
C LYS A 132 -8.61 -13.89 -1.84
N ARG A 133 -9.81 -13.85 -2.42
CA ARG A 133 -10.29 -14.89 -3.34
C ARG A 133 -9.39 -15.01 -4.56
N LEU A 134 -9.07 -13.87 -5.20
CA LEU A 134 -8.17 -13.84 -6.36
C LEU A 134 -6.78 -14.35 -6.00
N TYR A 135 -6.23 -13.95 -4.86
CA TYR A 135 -4.92 -14.41 -4.40
C TYR A 135 -4.90 -15.92 -4.16
N VAL A 136 -5.81 -16.45 -3.34
CA VAL A 136 -5.86 -17.88 -3.01
C VAL A 136 -6.11 -18.73 -4.25
N SER A 137 -7.04 -18.32 -5.12
CA SER A 137 -7.30 -19.04 -6.39
C SER A 137 -6.08 -19.04 -7.32
N GLY A 138 -5.38 -17.90 -7.42
CA GLY A 138 -4.14 -17.80 -8.18
C GLY A 138 -3.04 -18.70 -7.62
N LEU A 139 -2.82 -18.68 -6.31
CA LEU A 139 -1.83 -19.53 -5.64
C LEU A 139 -2.17 -21.02 -5.78
N ALA A 140 -3.45 -21.38 -5.80
CA ALA A 140 -3.91 -22.75 -6.00
C ALA A 140 -3.65 -23.23 -7.44
N ALA A 141 -3.89 -22.37 -8.43
CA ALA A 141 -3.56 -22.64 -9.82
C ALA A 141 -2.04 -22.80 -10.04
N GLU A 142 -1.21 -22.01 -9.37
CA GLU A 142 0.26 -22.15 -9.41
C GLU A 142 0.78 -23.46 -8.81
N GLN A 143 -0.03 -24.15 -8.01
CA GLN A 143 0.28 -25.45 -7.41
C GLN A 143 -0.41 -26.62 -8.11
N ASP A 144 -0.90 -26.42 -9.34
CA ASP A 144 -1.65 -27.41 -10.11
C ASP A 144 -2.86 -27.99 -9.35
N THR A 145 -3.42 -27.21 -8.41
CA THR A 145 -4.48 -27.61 -7.49
C THR A 145 -5.62 -26.59 -7.55
N PRO A 146 -6.33 -26.44 -8.68
CA PRO A 146 -7.30 -25.36 -8.86
C PRO A 146 -8.45 -25.45 -7.86
N LEU A 147 -8.57 -24.45 -6.99
CA LEU A 147 -9.67 -24.30 -6.04
C LEU A 147 -10.72 -23.31 -6.57
N ALA A 148 -11.99 -23.72 -6.52
CA ALA A 148 -13.14 -22.91 -6.90
C ALA A 148 -14.37 -23.22 -6.04
N GLY A 149 -15.41 -22.38 -6.18
CA GLY A 149 -16.73 -22.63 -5.59
C GLY A 149 -16.72 -22.77 -4.07
N ASP A 150 -17.35 -23.83 -3.58
CA ASP A 150 -17.58 -24.07 -2.15
C ASP A 150 -16.28 -24.37 -1.40
N ALA A 151 -15.32 -25.06 -2.02
CA ALA A 151 -14.03 -25.37 -1.39
C ALA A 151 -13.23 -24.09 -1.09
N LEU A 152 -13.15 -23.18 -2.08
CA LEU A 152 -12.51 -21.87 -1.88
C LEU A 152 -13.23 -21.02 -0.83
N THR A 153 -14.57 -21.07 -0.83
CA THR A 153 -15.38 -20.34 0.14
C THR A 153 -15.18 -20.87 1.56
N ALA A 154 -15.13 -22.20 1.74
CA ALA A 154 -14.86 -22.85 3.02
C ALA A 154 -13.47 -22.49 3.55
N LEU A 155 -12.44 -22.55 2.69
CA LEU A 155 -11.07 -22.20 3.06
C LEU A 155 -10.94 -20.73 3.48
N LEU A 156 -11.62 -19.80 2.79
CA LEU A 156 -11.64 -18.38 3.18
C LEU A 156 -12.48 -18.08 4.43
N ALA A 157 -13.39 -18.99 4.81
CA ALA A 157 -14.20 -18.88 6.02
C ALA A 157 -13.49 -19.45 7.27
N ASP A 158 -12.38 -20.19 7.09
CA ASP A 158 -11.58 -20.71 8.18
C ASP A 158 -10.95 -19.57 8.99
N ARG A 159 -11.30 -19.49 10.28
CA ARG A 159 -10.87 -18.44 11.19
C ARG A 159 -9.40 -18.57 11.58
N ASP A 160 -8.86 -19.78 11.60
CA ASP A 160 -7.46 -20.02 11.97
C ASP A 160 -6.54 -19.70 10.79
N LEU A 161 -7.03 -19.86 9.56
CA LEU A 161 -6.32 -19.52 8.33
C LEU A 161 -6.43 -18.04 7.94
N ALA A 162 -7.49 -17.35 8.37
CA ALA A 162 -7.78 -15.96 7.98
C ALA A 162 -6.59 -14.98 8.15
N PRO A 163 -5.82 -14.99 9.25
CA PRO A 163 -4.65 -14.12 9.38
C PRO A 163 -3.58 -14.38 8.31
N ALA A 164 -3.29 -15.65 8.00
CA ALA A 164 -2.31 -16.02 6.98
C ALA A 164 -2.77 -15.56 5.59
N VAL A 165 -4.04 -15.77 5.26
CA VAL A 165 -4.62 -15.27 4.00
C VAL A 165 -4.49 -13.75 3.89
N SER A 166 -4.80 -13.01 4.95
CA SER A 166 -4.68 -11.54 4.96
C SER A 166 -3.23 -11.08 4.77
N TYR A 167 -2.26 -11.70 5.44
CA TYR A 167 -0.83 -11.37 5.27
C TYR A 167 -0.34 -11.66 3.85
N ALA A 168 -0.62 -12.85 3.34
CA ALA A 168 -0.17 -13.27 2.03
C ALA A 168 -0.82 -12.41 0.93
N THR A 169 -2.12 -12.16 1.03
CA THR A 169 -2.84 -11.24 0.11
C THR A 169 -2.27 -9.82 0.19
N TYR A 170 -1.99 -9.30 1.40
CA TYR A 170 -1.36 -7.99 1.55
C TYR A 170 0.02 -7.93 0.89
N GLY A 171 0.82 -9.00 0.99
CA GLY A 171 2.11 -9.12 0.30
C GLY A 171 1.99 -8.98 -1.21
N GLN A 172 1.03 -9.70 -1.82
CA GLN A 172 0.74 -9.59 -3.26
C GLN A 172 0.30 -8.17 -3.63
N GLU A 173 -0.60 -7.59 -2.86
CA GLU A 173 -1.08 -6.23 -3.12
C GLU A 173 0.02 -5.18 -2.89
N LEU A 174 1.02 -5.45 -2.04
CA LEU A 174 2.18 -4.58 -1.85
C LEU A 174 3.11 -4.59 -3.07
N ILE A 175 3.36 -5.75 -3.68
CA ILE A 175 4.09 -5.85 -4.97
C ILE A 175 3.31 -5.12 -6.07
N ARG A 176 1.98 -5.27 -6.13
CA ARG A 176 1.16 -4.53 -7.11
C ARG A 176 1.20 -3.02 -6.86
N ARG A 177 1.24 -2.59 -5.61
CA ARG A 177 1.35 -1.17 -5.22
C ARG A 177 2.67 -0.55 -5.60
N SER A 178 3.76 -1.30 -5.53
CA SER A 178 5.08 -0.81 -5.98
C SER A 178 5.10 -0.50 -7.48
N ARG A 179 4.14 -1.03 -8.24
CA ARG A 179 3.96 -0.74 -9.68
C ARG A 179 2.75 0.17 -9.94
N PHE A 180 2.17 0.75 -8.89
CA PHE A 180 0.95 1.55 -8.93
C PHE A 180 -0.25 0.84 -9.60
N VAL A 181 -0.35 -0.49 -9.48
CA VAL A 181 -1.45 -1.33 -10.04
C VAL A 181 -2.58 -1.56 -9.04
N SER A 182 -2.31 -1.48 -7.73
CA SER A 182 -3.32 -1.66 -6.68
C SER A 182 -3.40 -0.44 -5.77
N GLN A 183 -4.61 0.07 -5.52
CA GLN A 183 -4.89 1.14 -4.57
C GLN A 183 -6.30 1.00 -3.97
N GLY A 184 -6.54 1.74 -2.90
CA GLY A 184 -7.87 1.97 -2.35
C GLY A 184 -8.19 1.16 -1.10
N GLU A 185 -9.42 1.30 -0.61
CA GLU A 185 -9.77 0.91 0.75
C GLU A 185 -9.77 -0.59 1.02
N GLY A 186 -9.85 -1.44 -0.01
CA GLY A 186 -9.67 -2.89 0.14
C GLY A 186 -8.29 -3.26 0.67
N VAL A 187 -7.23 -2.63 0.15
CA VAL A 187 -5.87 -2.78 0.67
C VAL A 187 -5.77 -2.26 2.11
N LEU A 188 -6.46 -1.16 2.42
CA LEU A 188 -6.48 -0.63 3.79
C LEU A 188 -7.16 -1.60 4.77
N VAL A 189 -8.21 -2.32 4.34
CA VAL A 189 -8.81 -3.39 5.15
C VAL A 189 -7.80 -4.51 5.40
N LEU A 190 -7.13 -5.03 4.36
CA LEU A 190 -6.09 -6.06 4.51
C LEU A 190 -5.00 -5.63 5.50
N TRP A 191 -4.53 -4.38 5.40
CA TRP A 191 -3.58 -3.82 6.35
C TRP A 191 -4.11 -3.81 7.78
N ARG A 192 -5.37 -3.40 7.99
CA ARG A 192 -5.98 -3.37 9.33
C ARG A 192 -6.13 -4.78 9.90
N GLU A 193 -6.48 -5.77 9.09
CA GLU A 193 -6.61 -7.15 9.55
C GLU A 193 -5.30 -7.73 10.10
N ILE A 194 -4.15 -7.31 9.56
CA ILE A 194 -2.84 -7.79 10.03
C ILE A 194 -2.22 -6.90 11.12
N ALA A 195 -2.41 -5.58 11.02
CA ALA A 195 -1.70 -4.62 11.87
C ALA A 195 -2.49 -4.15 13.09
N TRP A 196 -3.80 -4.40 13.15
CA TRP A 196 -4.66 -3.90 14.22
C TRP A 196 -5.11 -5.01 15.17
N ILE A 197 -5.19 -4.68 16.46
CA ILE A 197 -5.70 -5.54 17.52
C ILE A 197 -6.77 -4.75 18.27
N ASN A 198 -7.95 -5.34 18.48
CA ASN A 198 -9.06 -4.69 19.19
C ASN A 198 -9.43 -3.30 18.64
N GLY A 199 -9.43 -3.16 17.31
CA GLY A 199 -9.81 -1.91 16.62
C GLY A 199 -8.78 -0.79 16.71
N LYS A 200 -7.55 -1.07 17.16
CA LYS A 200 -6.45 -0.08 17.21
C LYS A 200 -5.19 -0.66 16.57
N LEU A 201 -4.37 0.22 15.97
CA LEU A 201 -3.05 -0.16 15.47
C LEU A 201 -2.21 -0.74 16.61
N ASN A 202 -1.66 -1.94 16.42
CA ASN A 202 -0.68 -2.51 17.32
C ASN A 202 0.62 -1.71 17.21
N LYS A 203 0.98 -0.96 18.26
CA LYS A 203 2.19 -0.11 18.29
C LYS A 203 3.50 -0.87 18.13
N ARG A 204 3.50 -2.19 18.38
CA ARG A 204 4.65 -3.08 18.20
C ARG A 204 4.63 -3.81 16.86
N PHE A 205 3.62 -3.57 16.03
CA PHE A 205 3.54 -4.19 14.72
C PHE A 205 4.65 -3.67 13.81
N ALA A 206 5.40 -4.61 13.26
CA ALA A 206 6.34 -4.38 12.18
C ALA A 206 6.02 -5.38 11.07
N LEU A 207 5.76 -4.87 9.87
CA LEU A 207 5.61 -5.73 8.71
C LEU A 207 6.98 -6.32 8.37
N SER A 208 7.07 -7.64 8.21
CA SER A 208 8.28 -8.32 7.78
C SER A 208 8.00 -9.22 6.57
N ALA A 209 9.03 -9.42 5.74
CA ALA A 209 8.99 -10.38 4.65
C ALA A 209 8.76 -11.80 5.16
N ASP A 210 9.40 -12.18 6.27
CA ASP A 210 9.25 -13.50 6.90
C ASP A 210 7.79 -13.81 7.25
N ALA A 211 7.05 -12.83 7.78
CA ALA A 211 5.64 -13.02 8.11
C ALA A 211 4.78 -13.27 6.86
N ILE A 212 5.07 -12.58 5.75
CA ILE A 212 4.38 -12.77 4.47
C ILE A 212 4.71 -14.14 3.88
N LEU A 213 5.99 -14.52 3.84
CA LEU A 213 6.47 -15.79 3.31
C LEU A 213 5.97 -16.98 4.12
N ALA A 214 5.98 -16.89 5.46
CA ALA A 214 5.41 -17.91 6.32
C ALA A 214 3.90 -18.06 6.11
N SER A 215 3.19 -16.93 5.94
CA SER A 215 1.76 -16.94 5.67
C SER A 215 1.42 -17.56 4.31
N GLU A 216 2.18 -17.27 3.26
CA GLU A 216 2.01 -17.92 1.95
C GLU A 216 2.18 -19.44 2.05
N LYS A 217 3.21 -19.91 2.78
CA LYS A 217 3.42 -21.35 3.01
C LYS A 217 2.25 -22.00 3.73
N THR A 218 1.70 -21.34 4.76
CA THR A 218 0.50 -21.83 5.47
C THR A 218 -0.71 -21.91 4.55
N VAL A 219 -0.95 -20.88 3.73
CA VAL A 219 -2.06 -20.88 2.76
C VAL A 219 -1.86 -21.97 1.70
N ALA A 220 -0.64 -22.14 1.18
CA ALA A 220 -0.30 -23.20 0.23
C ALA A 220 -0.57 -24.60 0.80
N ALA A 221 -0.13 -24.87 2.04
CA ALA A 221 -0.39 -26.14 2.70
C ALA A 221 -1.89 -26.40 2.90
N ALA A 222 -2.66 -25.36 3.27
CA ALA A 222 -4.11 -25.47 3.42
C ALA A 222 -4.82 -25.73 2.08
N ILE A 223 -4.33 -25.13 0.98
CA ILE A 223 -4.83 -25.40 -0.37
C ILE A 223 -4.68 -26.88 -0.73
N ILE A 224 -3.48 -27.44 -0.52
CA ILE A 224 -3.19 -28.86 -0.80
C ILE A 224 -4.07 -29.78 0.05
N ALA A 225 -4.28 -29.44 1.33
CA ALA A 225 -5.10 -30.25 2.24
C ALA A 225 -6.60 -30.21 1.90
N ALA A 226 -7.06 -29.18 1.19
CA ALA A 226 -8.47 -29.01 0.81
C ALA A 226 -8.84 -29.62 -0.54
N ALA A 227 -7.85 -30.09 -1.31
CA ALA A 227 -8.02 -30.70 -2.63
C ALA A 227 -8.07 -32.22 -2.57
#